data_AF-A0ABD5F2B6-F1
#
_entry.id   AF-A0ABD5F2B6-F1
#
_cell.length_a   1.000
_cell.length_b   1.000
_cell.length_c   1.000
_cell.angle_alpha   90.00
_cell.angle_beta   90.00
_cell.angle_gamma   90.00
#
_symmetry.space_group_name_H-M   'P 1'
#
loop_
_entity.id
_entity.type
_entity.pdbx_description
1 polymer ?
#
loop_
_entity_poly.entity_id
_entity_poly.type
_entity_poly.pdbx_seq_one_letter_code
_entity_poly.pdbx_strand_id
1 'polypeptide(L)' 'AKNGEGVHHIAFGTEDVDGDAADIREKGVRVLYDEPRTGSMGSRITFLHPKDCHGVLTELVTSNPEH' A
#
# COMPACT_ATOMS: atom_id res chain seq x y z
N ALA A 1 -9.59 12.92 -16.51
CA ALA A 1 -8.41 12.38 -15.81
C ALA A 1 -7.19 13.24 -16.11
N LYS A 2 -6.34 13.57 -15.13
CA LYS A 2 -5.17 14.45 -15.34
C LYS A 2 -4.10 13.81 -16.24
N ASN A 3 -3.95 12.49 -16.17
CA ASN A 3 -2.84 11.76 -16.81
C ASN A 3 -3.27 10.74 -17.89
N GLY A 4 -4.58 10.63 -18.21
CA GLY A 4 -5.07 9.61 -19.16
C GLY A 4 -5.08 8.19 -18.59
N GLU A 5 -5.19 7.19 -19.49
CA GLU A 5 -5.12 5.76 -19.17
C GLU A 5 -3.67 5.29 -18.99
N GLY A 6 -3.45 4.25 -18.18
CA GLY A 6 -2.13 3.68 -17.93
C GLY A 6 -2.04 2.94 -16.59
N VAL A 7 -0.83 2.54 -16.21
CA VAL A 7 -0.56 1.92 -14.91
C VAL A 7 -0.84 2.93 -13.80
N HIS A 8 -1.65 2.54 -12.81
CA HIS A 8 -2.05 3.43 -11.72
C HIS A 8 -1.15 3.30 -10.47
N HIS A 9 -0.84 2.06 -10.08
CA HIS A 9 0.03 1.72 -8.94
C HIS A 9 0.61 0.32 -9.13
N ILE A 10 1.52 -0.05 -8.25
CA ILE A 10 2.00 -1.43 -8.08
C ILE A 10 1.71 -1.89 -6.65
N ALA A 11 1.54 -3.19 -6.46
CA ALA A 11 1.29 -3.78 -5.15
C ALA A 11 2.36 -4.83 -4.81
N PHE A 12 2.81 -4.82 -3.56
CA PHE A 12 3.69 -5.84 -3.00
C PHE A 12 2.94 -6.63 -1.91
N GLY A 13 3.05 -7.95 -1.96
CA GLY A 13 2.48 -8.83 -0.95
C GLY A 13 3.35 -8.87 0.31
N THR A 14 2.71 -8.93 1.47
CA THR A 14 3.34 -9.12 2.78
C THR A 14 2.49 -9.98 3.70
N GLU A 15 3.13 -10.70 4.62
CA GLU A 15 2.46 -11.49 5.65
C GLU A 15 1.80 -10.62 6.73
N ASP A 16 2.31 -9.40 6.97
CA ASP A 16 1.81 -8.48 8.00
C ASP A 16 1.90 -7.01 7.56
N VAL A 17 0.79 -6.52 6.98
CA VAL A 17 0.69 -5.13 6.51
C VAL A 17 0.68 -4.11 7.66
N ASP A 18 0.25 -4.47 8.86
CA ASP A 18 0.26 -3.56 10.01
C ASP A 18 1.71 -3.33 10.48
N GLY A 19 2.47 -4.41 10.63
CA GLY A 19 3.89 -4.38 11.00
C GLY A 19 4.76 -3.67 9.96
N ASP A 20 4.68 -4.08 8.68
CA ASP A 20 5.47 -3.45 7.62
C ASP A 20 5.15 -1.96 7.44
N ALA A 21 3.88 -1.57 7.60
CA ALA A 21 3.49 -0.17 7.55
C ALA A 21 4.08 0.64 8.71
N ALA A 22 4.20 0.07 9.90
CA ALA A 22 4.87 0.72 11.04
C ALA A 22 6.36 0.91 10.75
N ASP A 23 7.06 -0.15 10.35
CA ASP A 23 8.49 -0.13 10.00
C ASP A 23 8.81 0.89 8.89
N ILE A 24 7.93 1.00 7.89
CA ILE A 24 8.07 1.94 6.79
C ILE A 24 7.84 3.38 7.24
N ARG A 25 6.90 3.64 8.16
CA ARG A 25 6.74 4.97 8.78
C ARG A 25 7.98 5.39 9.55
N GLU A 26 8.59 4.48 10.31
CA GLU A 26 9.82 4.76 11.06
C GLU A 26 11.00 5.14 10.15
N LYS A 27 11.01 4.62 8.92
CA LYS A 27 11.97 4.99 7.86
C LYS A 27 11.66 6.33 7.19
N GLY A 28 10.63 7.05 7.65
CA GLY A 28 10.28 8.39 7.18
C GLY A 28 9.38 8.43 5.93
N VAL A 29 8.80 7.30 5.53
CA VAL A 29 7.89 7.22 4.38
C VAL A 29 6.46 7.49 4.85
N ARG A 30 5.72 8.33 4.11
CA ARG A 30 4.30 8.56 4.39
C ARG A 30 3.45 7.36 3.99
N VAL A 31 2.90 6.69 4.99
CA VAL A 31 1.82 5.72 4.84
C VAL A 31 0.49 6.47 4.88
N LEU A 32 -0.37 6.25 3.88
CA LEU A 32 -1.55 7.09 3.63
C LEU A 32 -2.72 6.85 4.59
N TYR A 33 -2.82 5.67 5.18
CA TYR A 33 -3.88 5.32 6.14
C TYR A 33 -3.27 5.04 7.50
N ASP A 34 -3.82 5.65 8.55
CA ASP A 34 -3.40 5.38 9.94
C ASP A 34 -3.44 3.87 10.24
N GLU A 35 -4.51 3.18 9.82
CA GLU A 35 -4.66 1.73 9.88
C GLU A 35 -4.92 1.13 8.48
N PRO A 36 -4.38 -0.07 8.15
CA PRO A 36 -4.67 -0.76 6.90
C PRO A 36 -6.17 -1.02 6.73
N ARG A 37 -6.67 -0.76 5.53
CA ARG A 37 -8.09 -0.87 5.16
C ARG A 37 -8.37 -2.18 4.43
N THR A 38 -9.65 -2.55 4.33
CA THR A 38 -10.07 -3.68 3.51
C THR A 38 -9.93 -3.37 2.02
N GLY A 39 -9.25 -4.25 1.29
CA GLY A 39 -9.04 -4.22 -0.16
C GLY A 39 -9.89 -5.27 -0.89
N SER A 40 -9.45 -5.62 -2.11
CA SER A 40 -10.07 -6.67 -2.92
C SER A 40 -9.97 -8.03 -2.25
N MET A 41 -10.96 -8.91 -2.47
CA MET A 41 -11.01 -10.26 -1.89
C MET A 41 -10.82 -10.29 -0.36
N GLY A 42 -11.21 -9.22 0.33
CA GLY A 42 -11.09 -9.11 1.78
C GLY A 42 -9.65 -8.92 2.30
N SER A 43 -8.68 -8.66 1.43
CA SER A 43 -7.30 -8.34 1.83
C SER A 43 -7.22 -7.12 2.76
N ARG A 44 -6.11 -7.00 3.50
CA ARG A 44 -5.77 -5.77 4.23
C ARG A 44 -4.69 -5.02 3.47
N ILE A 45 -4.91 -3.72 3.26
CA ILE A 45 -4.08 -2.90 2.38
C ILE A 45 -3.74 -1.53 2.97
N THR A 46 -2.59 -1.00 2.58
CA THR A 46 -2.28 0.43 2.73
C THR A 46 -1.46 0.92 1.54
N PHE A 47 -1.33 2.24 1.41
CA PHE A 47 -0.56 2.87 0.34
C PHE A 47 0.58 3.71 0.89
N LEU A 48 1.68 3.76 0.14
CA LEU A 48 2.81 4.64 0.37
C LEU A 48 2.72 5.83 -0.59
N HIS A 49 2.96 7.04 -0.08
CA HIS A 49 2.82 8.26 -0.86
C HIS A 49 3.88 8.32 -1.98
N PRO A 50 3.51 8.59 -3.25
CA PRO A 50 4.44 8.52 -4.39
C PRO A 50 5.64 9.47 -4.31
N LYS A 51 5.47 10.63 -3.64
CA LYS A 51 6.60 11.55 -3.37
C LYS A 51 7.73 10.94 -2.53
N ASP A 52 7.46 9.87 -1.78
CA ASP A 52 8.47 9.15 -0.98
C ASP A 52 8.91 7.84 -1.68
N CYS A 53 8.31 7.53 -2.82
CA CYS A 53 8.54 6.31 -3.61
C CYS A 53 8.91 6.64 -5.07
N HIS A 54 9.69 7.71 -5.29
CA HIS A 54 10.21 8.12 -6.60
C HIS A 54 9.13 8.25 -7.71
N GLY A 55 7.93 8.68 -7.34
CA GLY A 55 6.81 8.93 -8.26
C GLY A 55 5.84 7.76 -8.42
N VAL A 56 6.09 6.61 -7.77
CA VAL A 56 5.23 5.42 -7.87
C VAL A 56 4.28 5.36 -6.67
N LEU A 57 2.97 5.25 -6.93
CA LEU A 57 2.02 4.89 -5.89
C LEU A 57 2.21 3.40 -5.59
N THR A 58 2.57 3.08 -4.35
CA THR A 58 2.93 1.71 -3.93
C THR A 58 1.93 1.21 -2.90
N GLU A 59 1.37 0.03 -3.12
CA GLU A 59 0.45 -0.65 -2.22
C GLU A 59 1.15 -1.79 -1.48
N LEU A 60 0.84 -1.97 -0.20
CA LEU A 60 1.18 -3.15 0.59
C LEU A 60 -0.08 -3.96 0.83
N VAL A 61 -0.02 -5.27 0.62
CA VAL A 61 -1.19 -6.15 0.65
C VAL A 61 -0.90 -7.38 1.50
N THR A 62 -1.70 -7.60 2.54
CA THR A 62 -1.83 -8.91 3.19
C THR A 62 -3.09 -9.59 2.68
N SER A 63 -2.93 -10.73 2.03
CA SER A 63 -4.04 -11.54 1.51
C SER A 63 -4.91 -12.06 2.66
N ASN A 64 -6.21 -12.12 2.44
CA ASN A 64 -7.09 -12.87 3.33
C ASN A 64 -6.78 -14.37 3.16
N PRO A 65 -6.46 -15.13 4.22
CA PRO A 65 -6.15 -16.56 4.11
C PRO A 65 -7.28 -17.43 3.57
N GLU A 66 -8.53 -16.93 3.54
CA GLU A 66 -9.66 -17.64 2.94
C GLU A 66 -9.75 -17.50 1.40
N HIS A 67 -8.85 -16.74 0.77
CA HIS A 67 -8.79 -16.48 -0.67
C HIS A 67 -7.40 -16.68 -1.26
#